data_AF-A0A6I3U5Y4-F1
#
_entry.id   AF-A0A6I3U5Y4-F1
#
_cell.length_a   1.000
_cell.length_b   1.000
_cell.length_c   1.000
_cell.angle_alpha   90.00
_cell.angle_beta   90.00
_cell.angle_gamma   90.00
#
_symmetry.space_group_name_H-M   'P 1'
#
loop_
_entity.id
_entity.type
_entity.pdbx_description
1 polymer ?
#
loop_
_entity_poly.entity_id
_entity_poly.type
_entity_poly.pdbx_seq_one_letter_code
_entity_poly.pdbx_strand_id
1 'polypeptide(L)' 'YSNIYDVQDSISVPYCLYVRFEDSPEYLQYAYSKLDLYVYENDIQTDGIVYTVYVNSSPEKMVVDIFRPIVSL' A
#
# COMPACT_ATOMS: atom_id res chain seq x y z
N TYR A 1 4.31 6.69 26.08
CA TYR A 1 3.58 6.43 24.82
C TYR A 1 3.74 7.53 23.76
N SER A 2 4.53 8.59 23.96
CA SER A 2 4.44 9.82 23.13
C SER A 2 5.53 10.03 22.07
N ASN A 3 6.41 9.06 21.76
CA ASN A 3 7.53 9.26 20.82
C ASN A 3 7.72 8.12 19.79
N ILE A 4 6.67 7.33 19.48
CA ILE A 4 6.78 6.18 18.55
C ILE A 4 6.11 6.48 17.20
N TYR A 5 5.21 7.45 17.14
CA TYR A 5 4.46 7.78 15.94
C TYR A 5 4.77 9.21 15.52
N ASP A 6 5.15 9.36 14.25
CA ASP A 6 5.11 10.65 13.57
C ASP A 6 3.68 10.88 13.06
N VAL A 7 3.05 11.95 13.52
CA VAL A 7 1.66 12.29 13.18
C VAL A 7 1.68 13.56 12.35
N GLN A 8 1.12 13.46 11.14
CA GLN A 8 1.04 14.57 10.20
C GLN A 8 -0.42 14.79 9.82
N ASP A 9 -0.83 16.05 9.62
CA ASP A 9 -2.22 16.40 9.25
C ASP A 9 -2.61 15.85 7.88
N SER A 10 -1.65 15.78 6.95
CA SER A 10 -1.84 15.20 5.62
C SER A 10 -0.51 14.72 5.06
N ILE A 11 -0.57 13.71 4.20
CA ILE A 11 0.55 13.21 3.43
C ILE A 11 0.18 13.22 1.94
N SER A 12 1.10 13.69 1.10
CA SER A 12 0.92 13.71 -0.36
C SER A 12 2.16 13.12 -1.01
N VAL A 13 1.98 12.02 -1.73
CA VAL A 13 3.06 11.32 -2.42
C VAL A 13 2.69 11.17 -3.88
N PRO A 14 3.41 11.82 -4.81
CA PRO A 14 3.09 11.73 -6.23
C PRO A 14 3.58 10.40 -6.82
N TYR A 15 3.02 10.05 -7.98
CA TYR A 15 3.45 8.91 -8.79
C TYR A 15 3.45 7.58 -8.01
N CYS A 16 2.26 7.12 -7.63
CA CYS A 16 2.11 5.84 -6.95
C CYS A 16 1.42 4.80 -7.85
N LEU A 17 1.92 3.57 -7.78
CA LEU A 17 1.10 2.41 -8.10
C LEU A 17 0.04 2.26 -7.03
N TYR A 18 -1.16 1.83 -7.43
CA TYR A 18 -2.32 1.73 -6.57
C TYR A 18 -3.01 0.39 -6.73
N VAL A 19 -3.35 -0.24 -5.60
CA VAL A 19 -4.24 -1.40 -5.54
C VAL A 19 -5.21 -1.23 -4.38
N ARG A 20 -6.51 -1.44 -4.65
CA ARG A 20 -7.52 -1.70 -3.62
C ARG A 20 -7.71 -3.19 -3.44
N PHE A 21 -7.66 -3.63 -2.19
CA PHE A 21 -7.99 -4.98 -1.76
C PHE A 21 -9.31 -4.95 -0.98
N GLU A 22 -10.23 -5.84 -1.34
CA GLU A 22 -11.53 -5.97 -0.68
C GLU A 22 -11.88 -7.46 -0.50
N ASP A 23 -11.41 -8.06 0.57
CA ASP A 23 -11.66 -9.48 0.90
C ASP A 23 -11.30 -9.80 2.37
N SER A 24 -11.27 -11.09 2.73
CA SER A 24 -10.77 -11.57 4.03
C SER A 24 -9.31 -11.11 4.28
N PRO A 25 -8.97 -10.66 5.50
CA PRO A 25 -7.61 -10.28 5.85
C PRO A 25 -6.54 -11.35 5.60
N GLU A 26 -6.92 -12.64 5.61
CA GLU A 26 -6.00 -13.76 5.35
C GLU A 26 -5.44 -13.79 3.91
N TYR A 27 -6.06 -13.05 2.98
CA TYR A 27 -5.65 -12.95 1.59
C TYR A 27 -4.96 -11.63 1.25
N LEU A 28 -4.74 -10.75 2.24
CA LEU A 28 -4.15 -9.43 2.01
C LEU A 28 -2.76 -9.53 1.35
N GLN A 29 -1.98 -10.57 1.61
CA GLN A 29 -0.69 -10.76 0.95
C GLN A 29 -0.78 -10.78 -0.58
N TYR A 30 -1.89 -11.22 -1.16
CA TYR A 30 -2.05 -11.26 -2.62
C TYR A 30 -2.08 -9.86 -3.25
N ALA A 31 -2.57 -8.86 -2.53
CA ALA A 31 -2.55 -7.48 -3.01
C ALA A 31 -1.12 -6.93 -3.11
N TYR A 32 -0.28 -7.25 -2.11
CA TYR A 32 1.15 -6.91 -2.14
C TYR A 32 1.89 -7.67 -3.24
N SER A 33 1.70 -8.99 -3.34
CA SER A 33 2.33 -9.80 -4.39
C SER A 33 1.94 -9.34 -5.79
N LYS A 34 0.69 -8.91 -5.99
CA LYS A 34 0.24 -8.34 -7.27
C LYS A 34 1.01 -7.08 -7.65
N LEU A 35 1.25 -6.18 -6.68
CA LEU A 35 2.07 -4.99 -6.90
C LEU A 35 3.53 -5.36 -7.17
N ASP A 36 4.10 -6.29 -6.40
CA ASP A 36 5.48 -6.75 -6.59
C ASP A 36 5.71 -7.35 -7.98
N LEU A 37 4.79 -8.20 -8.44
CA LEU A 37 4.84 -8.77 -9.78
C LEU A 37 4.74 -7.67 -10.85
N TYR A 38 3.80 -6.74 -10.72
CA TYR A 38 3.68 -5.64 -11.67
C TYR A 38 4.94 -4.77 -11.74
N VAL A 39 5.54 -4.47 -10.58
CA VAL A 39 6.80 -3.72 -10.49
C VAL A 39 7.92 -4.47 -11.21
N TYR A 40 8.05 -5.78 -10.97
CA TYR A 40 9.06 -6.63 -11.58
C TYR A 40 8.88 -6.75 -13.10
N GLU A 41 7.65 -7.02 -13.57
CA GLU A 41 7.33 -7.25 -14.98
C GLU A 41 7.53 -6.01 -15.86
N ASN A 42 7.46 -4.81 -15.28
CA ASN A 42 7.54 -3.54 -15.99
C ASN A 42 8.84 -2.78 -15.71
N ASP A 43 9.83 -3.41 -15.09
CA ASP A 43 11.13 -2.79 -14.72
C ASP A 43 10.97 -1.45 -13.97
N ILE A 44 9.93 -1.34 -13.12
CA ILE A 44 9.61 -0.11 -12.37
C ILE A 44 10.53 0.00 -11.16
N GLN A 45 11.18 1.15 -10.99
CA GLN A 45 11.97 1.44 -9.79
C GLN A 45 11.10 2.03 -8.68
N THR A 46 11.24 1.51 -7.46
CA THR A 46 10.51 1.98 -6.27
C THR A 46 11.50 2.23 -5.13
N ASP A 47 11.16 3.12 -4.20
CA ASP A 47 11.98 3.43 -3.03
C ASP A 47 11.81 2.42 -1.87
N GLY A 48 10.95 1.41 -2.07
CA GLY A 48 10.61 0.41 -1.07
C GLY A 48 9.56 0.87 -0.05
N ILE A 49 9.10 2.13 -0.12
CA ILE A 49 8.04 2.63 0.76
C ILE A 49 6.69 2.13 0.26
N VAL A 50 5.83 1.70 1.18
CA VAL A 50 4.47 1.30 0.90
C VAL A 50 3.54 1.97 1.90
N TYR A 51 2.53 2.66 1.38
CA TYR A 51 1.48 3.28 2.18
C TYR A 51 0.24 2.40 2.15
N THR A 52 -0.13 1.89 3.31
CA THR A 52 -1.31 1.03 3.47
C THR A 52 -2.37 1.78 4.27
N VAL A 53 -3.50 2.08 3.62
CA VAL A 53 -4.64 2.77 4.23
C VAL A 53 -5.74 1.74 4.50
N TYR A 54 -6.01 1.51 5.78
CA TYR A 54 -7.11 0.66 6.22
C TYR A 54 -8.41 1.46 6.21
N VAL A 55 -9.17 1.35 5.12
CA VAL A 55 -10.42 2.09 4.91
C VAL A 55 -11.56 1.51 5.74
N ASN A 56 -11.65 0.18 5.78
CA ASN A 56 -12.59 -0.55 6.63
C ASN A 56 -11.93 -1.86 7.08
N SER A 57 -12.16 -2.26 8.32
CA SER A 57 -11.61 -3.49 8.87
C SER A 57 -12.64 -4.15 9.77
N SER A 58 -13.12 -5.31 9.34
CA SER A 58 -13.88 -6.26 10.15
C SER A 58 -13.15 -7.60 10.15
N PRO A 59 -13.45 -8.50 11.11
CA PRO A 59 -12.81 -9.81 11.16
C PRO A 59 -12.99 -10.66 9.90
N GLU A 60 -14.12 -10.51 9.19
CA GLU A 60 -14.48 -11.32 8.02
C GLU A 60 -14.08 -10.66 6.69
N LYS A 61 -14.06 -9.32 6.65
CA LYS A 61 -13.81 -8.55 5.44
C LYS A 61 -13.11 -7.24 5.75
N MET A 62 -12.11 -6.88 4.95
CA MET A 62 -11.45 -5.59 5.02
C MET A 62 -11.42 -4.89 3.66
N VAL A 63 -11.29 -3.56 3.69
CA VAL A 63 -11.01 -2.72 2.54
C VAL A 63 -9.71 -1.99 2.82
N VAL A 64 -8.70 -2.24 1.99
CA VAL A 64 -7.35 -1.68 2.14
C VAL A 64 -6.91 -1.07 0.82
N ASP A 65 -6.45 0.18 0.87
CA ASP A 65 -5.79 0.84 -0.24
C ASP A 65 -4.27 0.79 -0.03
N ILE A 66 -3.54 0.30 -1.04
CA ILE A 66 -2.09 0.18 -1.01
C ILE A 66 -1.52 1.09 -2.10
N PHE A 67 -0.63 1.98 -1.70
CA PHE A 67 0.10 2.88 -2.60
C PHE A 67 1.59 2.60 -2.51
N ARG A 68 2.25 2.48 -3.67
CA ARG A 68 3.72 2.31 -3.76
C ARG A 68 4.31 3.39 -4.67
N PRO A 69 5.13 4.32 -4.15
CA PRO A 69 5.77 5.34 -4.96
C PRO A 69 6.74 4.74 -5.99
N ILE A 70 6.81 5.36 -7.16
CA ILE A 70 7.81 5.06 -8.18
C ILE A 70 8.88 6.16 -8.19
N VAL A 71 10.15 5.77 -8.36
CA VAL A 71 11.30 6.69 -8.27
C VAL A 71 11.71 7.23 -9.64
N SER A 72 11.44 6.48 -10.72
CA SER A 72 11.74 6.90 -12.08
C SER A 72 10.55 6.67 -13.02
N LEU A 73 10.27 7.68 -13.86
CA LEU A 73 9.44 7.58 -15.06
C LEU A 73 10.34 7.36 -16.28
#